data_AF-A0A4V1KRE2-F1
#
_entry.id   AF-A0A4V1KRE2-F1
#
_cell.length_a   1.000
_cell.length_b   1.000
_cell.length_c   1.000
_cell.angle_alpha   90.00
_cell.angle_beta   90.00
_cell.angle_gamma   90.00
#
_symmetry.space_group_name_H-M   'P 1'
#
loop_
_entity.id
_entity.type
_entity.pdbx_description
1 polymer ?
#
loop_
_entity_poly.entity_id
_entity_poly.type
_entity_poly.pdbx_seq_one_letter_code
_entity_poly.pdbx_strand_id
1 'polypeptide(L)'
;MDTSLAILKSAKQQSLYDSLIHQLNKDFARAGVDSNFSTEDKPEALARNLVACIYEVIISDFEKYLNLLYAIDVSEARIKEIPAQFVHELAEEVAILILEREFLKVSFKNKHE
;
A
#
# COMPACT_ATOMS: atom_id res chain seq x y z
N MET A 1 -9.59 7.15 3.82
CA MET A 1 -9.97 5.71 3.92
C MET A 1 -10.83 5.17 2.76
N ASP A 2 -11.80 5.91 2.22
CA ASP A 2 -12.73 5.40 1.20
C ASP A 2 -12.07 4.94 -0.12
N THR A 3 -11.03 5.65 -0.57
CA THR A 3 -10.32 5.33 -1.83
C THR A 3 -9.57 4.00 -1.75
N SER A 4 -8.81 3.75 -0.67
CA SER A 4 -8.10 2.48 -0.45
C SER A 4 -9.06 1.29 -0.50
N LEU A 5 -10.23 1.44 0.14
CA LEU A 5 -11.26 0.40 0.13
C LEU A 5 -11.82 0.14 -1.27
N ALA A 6 -12.04 1.20 -2.06
CA ALA A 6 -12.50 1.07 -3.43
C ALA A 6 -11.51 0.29 -4.32
N ILE A 7 -10.20 0.58 -4.20
CA ILE A 7 -9.15 -0.15 -4.94
C ILE A 7 -9.16 -1.64 -4.57
N LEU A 8 -9.20 -1.95 -3.28
CA LEU A 8 -9.21 -3.33 -2.80
C LEU A 8 -10.46 -4.10 -3.23
N LYS A 9 -11.64 -3.45 -3.22
CA LYS A 9 -12.89 -4.03 -3.74
C LYS A 9 -12.79 -4.30 -5.24
N SER A 10 -12.22 -3.37 -6.01
CA SER A 10 -11.98 -3.53 -7.45
C SER A 10 -11.02 -4.69 -7.72
N ALA A 11 -9.93 -4.80 -6.97
CA ALA A 11 -9.00 -5.94 -7.07
C ALA A 11 -9.72 -7.27 -6.81
N LYS A 12 -10.62 -7.32 -5.83
CA LYS A 12 -11.41 -8.53 -5.55
C LYS A 12 -12.39 -8.88 -6.67
N GLN A 13 -13.05 -7.89 -7.26
CA GLN A 13 -13.93 -8.09 -8.42
C GLN A 13 -13.17 -8.59 -9.66
N GLN A 14 -11.91 -8.21 -9.81
CA GLN A 14 -11.05 -8.59 -10.93
C GLN A 14 -10.21 -9.85 -10.66
N SER A 15 -10.43 -10.55 -9.54
CA SER A 15 -9.61 -11.71 -9.11
C SER A 15 -8.12 -11.40 -8.98
N LEU A 16 -7.79 -10.14 -8.67
CA LEU A 16 -6.43 -9.63 -8.47
C LEU A 16 -6.05 -9.45 -7.00
N TYR A 17 -7.00 -9.65 -6.07
CA TYR A 17 -6.82 -9.36 -4.65
C TYR A 17 -5.65 -10.13 -4.03
N ASP A 18 -5.58 -11.43 -4.28
CA ASP A 18 -4.53 -12.28 -3.73
C ASP A 18 -3.16 -11.88 -4.30
N SER A 19 -3.08 -11.67 -5.62
CA SER A 19 -1.87 -11.19 -6.29
C SER A 19 -1.41 -9.84 -5.76
N LEU A 20 -2.34 -8.93 -5.48
CA LEU A 20 -2.06 -7.62 -4.89
C LEU A 20 -1.46 -7.76 -3.50
N ILE A 21 -2.05 -8.61 -2.64
CA ILE A 21 -1.54 -8.84 -1.28
C ILE A 21 -0.17 -9.50 -1.29
N HIS A 22 0.05 -10.48 -2.17
CA HIS A 22 1.37 -11.11 -2.31
C HIS A 22 2.43 -10.11 -2.75
N GLN A 23 2.09 -9.25 -3.72
CA GLN A 23 3.01 -8.24 -4.19
C GLN A 23 3.27 -7.16 -3.12
N LEU A 24 2.24 -6.74 -2.37
CA LEU A 24 2.35 -5.85 -1.22
C LEU A 24 3.29 -6.41 -0.16
N ASN A 25 3.07 -7.64 0.31
CA ASN A 25 3.92 -8.29 1.30
C ASN A 25 5.38 -8.40 0.81
N LYS A 26 5.58 -8.72 -0.47
CA LYS A 26 6.91 -8.81 -1.06
C LYS A 26 7.64 -7.46 -1.04
N ASP A 27 6.98 -6.38 -1.43
CA ASP A 27 7.65 -5.07 -1.49
C ASP A 27 7.86 -4.49 -0.08
N PHE A 28 6.98 -4.78 0.89
CA PHE A 28 7.19 -4.47 2.31
C PHE A 28 8.41 -5.22 2.88
N ALA A 29 8.53 -6.52 2.61
CA ALA A 29 9.69 -7.31 3.04
C ALA A 29 11.00 -6.80 2.43
N ARG A 30 10.98 -6.37 1.16
CA ARG A 30 12.15 -5.75 0.49
C ARG A 30 12.59 -4.44 1.13
N ALA A 31 11.66 -3.71 1.74
CA ALA A 31 11.93 -2.49 2.49
C ALA A 31 12.35 -2.76 3.95
N GLY A 32 12.37 -4.03 4.39
CA GLY A 32 12.63 -4.39 5.79
C GLY A 32 11.48 -4.03 6.74
N VAL A 33 10.26 -3.89 6.20
CA VAL A 33 9.04 -3.69 7.00
C VAL A 33 8.43 -5.05 7.31
N ASP A 34 8.37 -5.39 8.59
CA ASP A 34 7.71 -6.60 9.08
C ASP A 34 6.18 -6.39 9.05
N SER A 35 5.57 -6.71 7.92
CA SER A 35 4.12 -6.77 7.74
C SER A 35 3.71 -8.13 7.21
N ASN A 36 2.58 -8.65 7.65
CA ASN A 36 2.02 -9.90 7.13
C ASN A 36 0.52 -9.73 6.88
N PHE A 37 0.18 -9.22 5.69
CA PHE A 37 -1.21 -9.09 5.25
C PHE A 37 -1.74 -10.43 4.75
N SER A 38 -2.95 -10.83 5.16
CA SER A 38 -3.54 -12.11 4.77
C SER A 38 -4.47 -11.96 3.58
N THR A 39 -4.46 -12.92 2.64
CA THR A 39 -5.46 -12.99 1.56
C THR A 39 -6.87 -13.29 2.07
N GLU A 40 -6.99 -13.81 3.29
CA GLU A 40 -8.28 -14.02 3.95
C GLU A 40 -8.86 -12.71 4.53
N ASP A 41 -8.06 -11.64 4.65
CA ASP A 41 -8.52 -10.37 5.18
C ASP A 41 -9.60 -9.77 4.28
N LYS A 42 -10.65 -9.21 4.91
CA LYS A 42 -11.63 -8.39 4.20
C LYS A 42 -10.96 -7.09 3.73
N PRO A 43 -11.37 -6.52 2.57
CA PRO A 43 -10.84 -5.25 2.08
C PRO A 43 -10.83 -4.13 3.13
N GLU A 44 -11.85 -4.04 3.98
CA GLU A 44 -11.94 -3.06 5.06
C GLU A 44 -10.88 -3.28 6.14
N ALA A 45 -10.58 -4.53 6.49
CA ALA A 45 -9.55 -4.87 7.47
C ALA A 45 -8.16 -4.60 6.89
N LEU A 46 -7.92 -5.02 5.66
CA LEU A 46 -6.66 -4.77 4.96
C LEU A 46 -6.36 -3.26 4.82
N ALA A 47 -7.34 -2.46 4.43
CA ALA A 47 -7.17 -1.00 4.32
C ALA A 47 -6.75 -0.38 5.67
N ARG A 48 -7.43 -0.76 6.78
CA ARG A 48 -7.06 -0.26 8.11
C ARG A 48 -5.68 -0.70 8.55
N ASN A 49 -5.37 -1.99 8.35
CA ASN A 49 -4.08 -2.56 8.76
C ASN A 49 -2.93 -1.93 7.98
N LEU A 50 -3.12 -1.65 6.69
CA LEU A 50 -2.13 -0.98 5.85
C LEU A 50 -1.85 0.44 6.34
N VAL A 51 -2.89 1.24 6.59
CA VAL A 51 -2.73 2.61 7.13
C VAL A 51 -2.03 2.59 8.48
N ALA A 52 -2.44 1.70 9.39
CA ALA A 52 -1.81 1.56 10.70
C ALA A 52 -0.32 1.16 10.59
N CYS A 53 0.01 0.24 9.69
CA CYS A 53 1.38 -0.17 9.44
C CYS A 53 2.23 0.99 8.91
N ILE A 54 1.72 1.73 7.91
CA ILE A 54 2.44 2.88 7.33
C ILE A 54 2.64 3.98 8.38
N TYR A 55 1.59 4.28 9.15
CA TYR A 55 1.67 5.23 10.25
C TYR A 55 2.79 4.87 11.21
N GLU A 56 2.84 3.61 11.66
CA GLU A 56 3.88 3.12 12.57
C GLU A 56 5.27 3.24 11.96
N VAL A 57 5.45 2.86 10.70
CA VAL A 57 6.75 2.96 10.00
C VAL A 57 7.20 4.43 9.89
N ILE A 58 6.29 5.36 9.58
CA ILE A 58 6.62 6.80 9.50
C ILE A 58 7.15 7.33 10.84
N ILE A 59 6.53 6.96 11.96
CA ILE A 59 6.89 7.51 13.28
C ILE A 59 8.06 6.78 13.93
N SER A 60 8.27 5.50 13.63
CA SER A 60 9.28 4.66 14.29
C SER A 60 10.60 4.59 13.55
N ASP A 61 10.58 4.61 12.20
CA ASP A 61 11.77 4.39 11.37
C ASP A 61 11.61 5.08 10.01
N PHE A 62 12.00 6.35 9.94
CA PHE A 62 11.85 7.16 8.74
C PHE A 62 12.70 6.66 7.56
N GLU A 63 13.88 6.08 7.81
CA GLU A 63 14.69 5.49 6.74
C GLU A 63 13.98 4.29 6.11
N LYS A 64 13.35 3.45 6.93
CA LYS A 64 12.54 2.33 6.47
C LYS A 64 11.29 2.79 5.72
N TYR A 65 10.67 3.90 6.13
CA TYR A 65 9.60 4.55 5.36
C TYR A 65 10.07 4.96 3.96
N LEU A 66 11.22 5.63 3.85
CA LEU A 66 11.78 5.99 2.54
C LEU A 66 12.05 4.74 1.69
N ASN A 67 12.69 3.71 2.28
CA ASN A 67 12.95 2.44 1.60
C ASN A 67 11.67 1.78 1.08
N LEU A 68 10.56 1.88 1.82
CA LEU A 68 9.25 1.38 1.40
C LEU A 68 8.74 2.11 0.16
N LEU A 69 8.80 3.44 0.14
CA LEU A 69 8.41 4.23 -1.03
C LEU A 69 9.24 3.84 -2.26
N TYR A 70 10.56 3.71 -2.11
CA TYR A 70 11.45 3.28 -3.19
C TYR A 70 11.15 1.86 -3.68
N ALA A 71 10.91 0.91 -2.78
CA ALA A 71 10.62 -0.49 -3.14
C ALA A 71 9.32 -0.63 -3.96
N ILE A 72 8.31 0.19 -3.61
CA ILE A 72 6.98 0.17 -4.24
C ILE A 72 6.92 1.04 -5.49
N ASP A 73 7.91 1.90 -5.72
CA ASP A 73 7.95 2.92 -6.78
C ASP A 73 6.94 4.07 -6.51
N VAL A 74 6.73 4.45 -5.24
CA VAL A 74 5.93 5.65 -4.90
C VAL A 74 6.79 6.90 -5.06
N SER A 75 6.28 7.89 -5.80
CA SER A 75 7.02 9.14 -6.06
C SER A 75 7.05 10.03 -4.82
N GLU A 76 8.25 10.30 -4.28
CA GLU A 76 8.43 11.28 -3.21
C GLU A 76 7.94 12.68 -3.58
N ALA A 77 7.99 13.05 -4.85
CA ALA A 77 7.47 14.34 -5.32
C ALA A 77 5.96 14.43 -5.07
N ARG A 78 5.22 13.33 -5.31
CA ARG A 78 3.79 13.26 -4.98
C ARG A 78 3.56 13.35 -3.49
N ILE A 79 4.41 12.71 -2.67
CA ILE A 79 4.29 12.79 -1.21
C ILE A 79 4.45 14.24 -0.71
N LYS A 80 5.41 14.99 -1.26
CA LYS A 80 5.64 16.40 -0.89
C LYS A 80 4.51 17.34 -1.29
N GLU A 81 3.67 16.94 -2.25
CA GLU A 81 2.50 17.70 -2.70
C GLU A 81 1.26 17.44 -1.81
N ILE A 82 1.27 16.43 -0.95
CA ILE A 82 0.15 16.09 -0.09
C ILE A 82 -0.02 17.22 0.96
N PRO A 83 -1.19 17.86 1.06
CA PRO A 83 -1.44 18.92 2.04
C PRO A 83 -1.74 18.34 3.44
N ALA A 84 -1.01 17.30 3.85
CA ALA A 84 -1.22 16.63 5.14
C ALA A 84 -0.68 17.50 6.26
N GLN A 85 -1.53 17.79 7.25
CA GLN A 85 -1.15 18.52 8.46
C GLN A 85 -0.71 17.57 9.56
N PHE A 86 -1.17 16.31 9.51
CA PHE A 86 -0.89 15.30 10.51
C PHE A 86 -0.42 13.98 9.90
N VAL A 87 0.37 13.21 10.65
CA VAL A 87 0.94 11.94 10.20
C VAL A 87 -0.12 10.90 9.83
N HIS A 88 -1.29 10.91 10.49
CA HIS A 88 -2.38 10.00 10.15
C HIS A 88 -2.96 10.27 8.76
N GLU A 89 -3.08 11.54 8.36
CA GLU A 89 -3.51 11.93 7.01
C GLU A 89 -2.47 11.51 5.97
N LEU A 90 -1.18 11.71 6.27
CA LEU A 90 -0.09 11.27 5.42
C LEU A 90 -0.11 9.74 5.22
N ALA A 91 -0.32 8.97 6.29
CA ALA A 91 -0.39 7.51 6.22
C ALA A 91 -1.56 7.03 5.35
N GLU A 92 -2.72 7.71 5.43
CA GLU A 92 -3.87 7.42 4.56
C GLU A 92 -3.56 7.67 3.09
N GLU A 93 -2.97 8.81 2.76
CA GLU A 93 -2.63 9.18 1.38
C GLU A 93 -1.54 8.28 0.79
N VAL A 94 -0.51 7.95 1.59
CA VAL A 94 0.52 6.98 1.18
C VAL A 94 -0.09 5.60 0.95
N ALA A 95 -1.02 5.15 1.79
CA ALA A 95 -1.69 3.86 1.60
C ALA A 95 -2.44 3.80 0.26
N ILE A 96 -3.08 4.90 -0.15
CA ILE A 96 -3.75 5.01 -1.46
C ILE A 96 -2.71 4.85 -2.57
N LEU A 97 -1.63 5.63 -2.54
CA LEU A 97 -0.59 5.60 -3.58
C LEU A 97 0.09 4.23 -3.70
N ILE A 98 0.34 3.55 -2.57
CA ILE A 98 0.85 2.19 -2.55
C ILE A 98 -0.14 1.24 -3.24
N LEU A 99 -1.41 1.28 -2.85
CA LEU A 99 -2.42 0.40 -3.44
C LEU A 99 -2.64 0.65 -4.93
N GLU A 100 -2.58 1.89 -5.39
CA GLU A 100 -2.63 2.23 -6.82
C GLU A 100 -1.46 1.59 -7.58
N ARG A 101 -0.23 1.73 -7.06
CA ARG A 101 0.96 1.12 -7.66
C ARG A 101 0.85 -0.40 -7.70
N GLU A 102 0.45 -1.02 -6.60
CA GLU A 102 0.35 -2.48 -6.54
C GLU A 102 -0.75 -3.02 -7.44
N PHE A 103 -1.90 -2.36 -7.47
CA PHE A 103 -2.99 -2.69 -8.35
C PHE A 103 -2.58 -2.61 -9.82
N LEU A 104 -1.86 -1.56 -10.23
CA LEU A 104 -1.32 -1.43 -11.58
C LEU A 104 -0.34 -2.57 -11.90
N LYS A 105 0.64 -2.85 -11.02
CA LYS A 105 1.63 -3.92 -11.21
C LYS A 105 0.96 -5.28 -11.48
N VAL A 106 -0.03 -5.65 -10.67
CA VAL A 106 -0.70 -6.96 -10.81
C VAL A 106 -1.66 -6.99 -12.00
N SER A 107 -2.29 -5.86 -12.33
CA SER A 107 -3.14 -5.74 -13.51
C SER A 107 -2.36 -5.91 -14.82
N PHE A 108 -1.12 -5.41 -14.89
CA PHE A 108 -0.27 -5.62 -16.08
C PHE A 108 0.19 -7.07 -16.19
N LYS A 109 0.59 -7.72 -15.10
CA LYS A 109 0.98 -9.13 -15.11
C LYS A 109 -0.13 -10.04 -15.62
N ASN A 110 -1.36 -9.84 -15.13
CA ASN A 110 -2.53 -10.65 -15.52
C ASN A 110 -3.00 -10.38 -16.97
N LYS A 111 -2.56 -9.30 -17.62
CA LYS A 111 -2.88 -9.02 -19.04
C LYS A 111 -1.89 -9.65 -20.02
N HIS A 112 -0.78 -10.18 -19.52
CA HIS A 112 0.29 -10.79 -20.30
C HIS A 112 0.41 -12.31 -20.08
N GLU A 113 -0.52 -12.89 -19.31
CA GLU A 113 -0.76 -14.33 -19.16
C GLU A 113 -2.01 -14.72 -19.95
#